data_AF-A0A8H8C5V4-F1
#
_entry.id   AF-A0A8H8C5V4-F1
#
_cell.length_a   1.000
_cell.length_b   1.000
_cell.length_c   1.000
_cell.angle_alpha   90.00
_cell.angle_beta   90.00
_cell.angle_gamma   90.00
#
_symmetry.space_group_name_H-M   'P 1'
#
loop_
_entity.id
_entity.type
_entity.pdbx_description
1 polymer ?
#
loop_
_entity_poly.entity_id
_entity_poly.type
_entity_poly.pdbx_seq_one_letter_code
_entity_poly.pdbx_strand_id
1 'polypeptide(L)'
;MSEYESPIPASLRFTYAMNSSSLISLGEKLTSEGPHKVEGTPRRVRGLLGGKYIFDTLEARYVWEHPYYPYFYVPFKAFMKDAKLEKVTFKKDFYVARLSAGGKSTERVLVFDSLKGDLANLVRIEVSAL
;
A
#
# COMPACT_ATOMS: atom_id res chain seq x y z
N MET A 1 -17.83 -24.36 28.05
CA MET A 1 -17.58 -23.89 26.68
C MET A 1 -18.15 -22.47 26.59
N SER A 2 -17.32 -21.46 26.77
CA SER A 2 -17.69 -20.05 26.68
C SER A 2 -16.44 -19.32 26.18
N GLU A 3 -16.65 -18.54 25.13
CA GLU A 3 -15.65 -17.95 24.25
C GLU A 3 -14.73 -16.97 24.99
N TYR A 4 -13.42 -17.13 24.79
CA TYR A 4 -12.43 -16.16 25.25
C TYR A 4 -12.28 -15.05 24.19
N GLU A 5 -13.26 -14.15 24.12
CA GLU A 5 -13.04 -12.86 23.46
C GLU A 5 -12.17 -11.99 24.37
N SER A 6 -10.88 -11.90 24.05
CA SER A 6 -9.99 -10.92 24.68
C SER A 6 -10.35 -9.51 24.21
N PRO A 7 -10.75 -8.58 25.09
CA PRO A 7 -11.04 -7.21 24.68
C PRO A 7 -9.72 -6.49 24.44
N ILE A 8 -9.38 -6.26 23.17
CA ILE A 8 -8.26 -5.39 22.79
C ILE A 8 -8.47 -4.02 23.48
N PRO A 9 -7.50 -3.52 24.27
CA PRO A 9 -7.66 -2.30 25.03
C PRO A 9 -7.91 -1.09 24.12
N ALA A 10 -8.74 -0.15 24.59
CA ALA A 10 -9.18 1.02 23.81
C ALA A 10 -8.01 1.89 23.31
N SER A 11 -6.90 1.93 24.05
CA SER A 11 -5.66 2.59 23.64
C SER A 11 -5.05 1.94 22.39
N LEU A 12 -5.02 0.61 22.32
CA LEU A 12 -4.57 -0.14 21.15
C LEU A 12 -5.53 0.03 19.95
N ARG A 13 -6.84 0.17 20.22
CA ARG A 13 -7.85 0.48 19.18
C ARG A 13 -7.65 1.89 18.59
N PHE A 14 -7.32 2.88 19.42
CA PHE A 14 -7.06 4.26 18.97
C PHE A 14 -5.79 4.36 18.12
N THR A 15 -4.71 3.67 18.52
CA THR A 15 -3.46 3.64 17.73
C THR A 15 -3.64 2.91 16.40
N TYR A 16 -4.46 1.85 16.36
CA TYR A 16 -4.80 1.12 15.13
C TYR A 16 -5.66 1.97 14.17
N ALA A 17 -6.65 2.68 14.71
CA ALA A 17 -7.54 3.55 13.93
C ALA A 17 -6.82 4.78 13.32
N MET A 18 -5.87 5.40 14.02
CA MET A 18 -5.08 6.52 13.49
C MET A 18 -4.10 6.10 12.39
N ASN A 19 -3.56 4.87 12.46
CA ASN A 19 -2.68 4.39 11.41
C ASN A 19 -3.46 4.15 10.11
N SER A 20 -4.53 3.34 10.11
CA SER A 20 -5.30 3.07 8.89
C SER A 20 -5.96 4.32 8.29
N SER A 21 -6.29 5.33 9.11
CA SER A 21 -6.82 6.62 8.67
C SER A 21 -5.92 7.34 7.66
N SER A 22 -4.60 7.36 7.88
CA SER A 22 -3.67 8.12 7.01
C SER A 22 -3.62 7.64 5.56
N LEU A 23 -3.68 6.33 5.33
CA LEU A 23 -3.69 5.75 3.99
C LEU A 23 -4.99 6.02 3.24
N ILE A 24 -6.10 5.99 3.96
CA ILE A 24 -7.41 6.31 3.40
C ILE A 24 -7.42 7.78 2.98
N SER A 25 -6.97 8.70 3.85
CA SER A 25 -6.84 10.13 3.52
C SER A 25 -5.91 10.37 2.33
N LEU A 26 -4.79 9.66 2.25
CA LEU A 26 -3.88 9.76 1.10
C LEU A 26 -4.54 9.27 -0.20
N GLY A 27 -5.22 8.12 -0.15
CA GLY A 27 -5.96 7.60 -1.30
C GLY A 27 -7.05 8.57 -1.75
N GLU A 28 -7.84 9.12 -0.82
CA GLU A 28 -8.86 10.12 -1.12
C GLU A 28 -8.24 11.34 -1.80
N LYS A 29 -7.18 11.92 -1.21
CA LYS A 29 -6.46 13.07 -1.80
C LYS A 29 -5.98 12.77 -3.22
N LEU A 30 -5.26 11.66 -3.41
CA LEU A 30 -4.67 11.32 -4.71
C LEU A 30 -5.71 10.99 -5.78
N THR A 31 -6.88 10.48 -5.38
CA THR A 31 -7.96 10.19 -6.32
C THR A 31 -8.84 11.41 -6.62
N SER A 32 -8.94 12.38 -5.71
CA SER A 32 -9.67 13.63 -5.94
C SER A 32 -8.85 14.73 -6.62
N GLU A 33 -7.60 14.91 -6.19
CA GLU A 33 -6.72 16.01 -6.62
C GLU A 33 -5.65 15.55 -7.63
N GLY A 34 -5.34 14.25 -7.65
CA GLY A 34 -4.21 13.70 -8.39
C GLY A 34 -2.88 13.88 -7.66
N PRO A 35 -1.82 13.17 -8.11
CA PRO A 35 -0.45 13.45 -7.70
C PRO A 35 0.07 14.74 -8.34
N HIS A 36 1.08 15.38 -7.75
CA HIS A 36 1.72 16.55 -8.37
C HIS A 36 2.46 16.20 -9.66
N LYS A 37 3.02 14.99 -9.72
CA LYS A 37 3.83 14.49 -10.82
C LYS A 37 3.92 12.97 -10.75
N VAL A 38 4.00 12.31 -11.91
CA VAL A 38 4.34 10.89 -12.02
C VAL A 38 5.40 10.71 -13.10
N GLU A 39 6.47 9.96 -12.78
CA GLU A 39 7.54 9.65 -13.72
C GLU A 39 7.96 8.18 -13.63
N GLY A 40 8.50 7.64 -14.73
CA GLY A 40 9.20 6.36 -14.68
C GLY A 40 10.51 6.50 -13.90
N THR A 41 10.93 5.44 -13.21
CA THR A 41 12.27 5.39 -12.62
C THR A 41 13.21 4.53 -13.49
N PRO A 42 14.46 4.96 -13.71
CA PRO A 42 15.47 4.11 -14.37
C PRO A 42 16.03 3.02 -13.42
N ARG A 43 15.59 2.99 -12.16
CA ARG A 43 16.14 2.12 -11.13
C ARG A 43 15.36 0.82 -11.02
N ARG A 44 16.08 -0.26 -10.72
CA ARG A 44 15.48 -1.50 -10.23
C ARG A 44 14.99 -1.32 -8.81
N VAL A 45 13.72 -1.61 -8.56
CA VAL A 45 13.10 -1.52 -7.23
C VAL A 45 12.70 -2.92 -6.79
N ARG A 46 13.15 -3.30 -5.60
CA ARG A 46 12.87 -4.60 -4.97
C ARG A 46 12.31 -4.38 -3.59
N GLY A 47 11.22 -5.06 -3.29
CA GLY A 47 10.63 -5.10 -1.96
C GLY A 47 10.92 -6.45 -1.32
N LEU A 48 11.32 -6.45 -0.06
CA LEU A 48 11.39 -7.65 0.76
C LEU A 48 10.33 -7.55 1.87
N LEU A 49 9.70 -8.66 2.21
CA LEU A 49 8.87 -8.81 3.40
C LEU A 49 9.08 -10.22 3.95
N GLY A 50 9.38 -10.33 5.25
CA GLY A 50 9.64 -11.64 5.87
C GLY A 50 10.80 -12.41 5.20
N GLY A 51 11.83 -11.71 4.71
CA GLY A 51 12.97 -12.32 4.02
C GLY A 51 12.67 -12.86 2.61
N LYS A 52 11.50 -12.56 2.04
CA LYS A 52 11.11 -12.96 0.68
C LYS A 52 10.94 -11.73 -0.20
N TYR A 53 11.38 -11.83 -1.46
CA TYR A 53 11.07 -10.80 -2.45
C TYR A 53 9.56 -10.82 -2.75
N ILE A 54 8.91 -9.69 -2.50
CA ILE A 54 7.47 -9.51 -2.79
C ILE A 54 7.24 -8.93 -4.19
N PHE A 55 8.21 -8.19 -4.71
CA PHE A 55 8.25 -7.71 -6.09
C PHE A 55 9.70 -7.40 -6.48
N ASP A 56 9.95 -7.41 -7.79
CA ASP A 56 11.22 -7.01 -8.40
C ASP A 56 10.93 -6.43 -9.78
N THR A 57 11.17 -5.13 -9.98
CA THR A 57 10.74 -4.44 -11.20
C THR A 57 11.68 -3.33 -11.64
N LEU A 58 11.69 -3.11 -12.95
CA LEU A 58 12.27 -1.93 -13.61
C LEU A 58 11.20 -0.89 -14.01
N GLU A 59 9.92 -1.19 -13.76
CA GLU A 59 8.78 -0.37 -14.19
C GLU A 59 8.13 0.39 -13.03
N ALA A 60 8.84 0.54 -11.90
CA ALA A 60 8.37 1.38 -10.81
C ALA A 60 8.23 2.84 -11.24
N ARG A 61 7.37 3.57 -10.55
CA ARG A 61 7.07 4.98 -10.80
C ARG A 61 7.46 5.82 -9.60
N TYR A 62 8.04 6.99 -9.87
CA TYR A 62 8.09 8.08 -8.90
C TYR A 62 6.76 8.80 -8.91
N VAL A 63 6.14 8.92 -7.74
CA VAL A 63 4.87 9.63 -7.56
C VAL A 63 5.07 10.70 -6.49
N TRP A 64 4.80 11.96 -6.84
CA TRP A 64 4.89 13.07 -5.91
C TRP A 64 3.55 13.28 -5.21
N GLU A 65 3.41 12.69 -4.02
CA GLU A 65 2.26 12.89 -3.11
C GLU A 65 2.18 14.36 -2.59
N HIS A 66 3.31 15.05 -2.65
CA HIS A 66 3.52 16.48 -2.38
C HIS A 66 4.64 17.03 -3.29
N PRO A 67 4.85 18.36 -3.39
CA PRO A 67 5.75 18.95 -4.41
C PRO A 67 7.25 18.64 -4.28
N TYR A 68 7.69 18.23 -3.10
CA TYR A 68 9.12 18.24 -2.74
C TYR A 68 9.86 16.94 -3.11
N TYR A 69 9.27 15.77 -2.87
CA TYR A 69 9.96 14.49 -3.05
C TYR A 69 8.99 13.38 -3.51
N PRO A 70 9.46 12.42 -4.31
CA PRO A 70 8.64 11.31 -4.76
C PRO A 70 8.66 10.11 -3.80
N TYR A 71 7.61 9.30 -3.91
CA TYR A 71 7.54 7.94 -3.38
C TYR A 71 7.59 6.93 -4.52
N PHE A 72 8.02 5.70 -4.20
CA PHE A 72 7.97 4.59 -5.15
C PHE A 72 6.60 3.95 -5.18
N TYR A 73 6.04 3.87 -6.38
CA TYR A 73 4.83 3.12 -6.67
C TYR A 73 5.18 1.98 -7.62
N VAL A 74 4.67 0.80 -7.33
CA VAL A 74 5.04 -0.44 -8.01
C VAL A 74 3.84 -0.93 -8.82
N PRO A 75 4.01 -1.31 -10.10
CA PRO A 75 2.92 -1.92 -10.86
C PRO A 75 2.39 -3.18 -10.16
N PHE A 76 1.07 -3.32 -10.04
CA PHE A 76 0.45 -4.48 -9.40
C PHE A 76 0.91 -5.81 -10.02
N LYS A 77 1.12 -5.84 -11.34
CA LYS A 77 1.63 -7.01 -12.08
C LYS A 77 3.05 -7.45 -11.70
N ALA A 78 3.83 -6.60 -11.00
CA ALA A 78 5.20 -6.92 -10.60
C ALA A 78 5.26 -7.75 -9.31
N PHE A 79 4.14 -7.92 -8.61
CA PHE A 79 4.09 -8.71 -7.39
C PHE A 79 4.26 -10.20 -7.70
N MET A 80 5.10 -10.85 -6.90
CA MET A 80 5.35 -12.28 -6.98
C MET A 80 4.12 -13.07 -6.54
N LYS A 81 3.96 -14.31 -7.04
CA LYS A 81 2.83 -15.18 -6.66
C LYS A 81 2.72 -15.44 -5.16
N ASP A 82 3.87 -15.48 -4.47
CA ASP A 82 3.93 -15.71 -3.02
C ASP A 82 3.60 -14.46 -2.19
N ALA A 83 3.49 -13.29 -2.83
CA ALA A 83 3.07 -12.04 -2.21
C ALA A 83 1.55 -11.89 -2.32
N LYS A 84 0.84 -12.21 -1.24
CA LYS A 84 -0.63 -12.17 -1.22
C LYS A 84 -1.10 -10.76 -0.89
N LEU A 85 -1.91 -10.18 -1.76
CA LEU A 85 -2.60 -8.89 -1.55
C LEU A 85 -4.10 -9.15 -1.34
N GLU A 86 -4.56 -8.93 -0.12
CA GLU A 86 -5.96 -9.09 0.29
C GLU A 86 -6.59 -7.72 0.53
N LYS A 87 -7.79 -7.49 0.00
CA LYS A 87 -8.47 -6.19 0.16
C LYS A 87 -9.03 -6.08 1.59
N VAL A 88 -8.67 -5.01 2.31
CA VAL A 88 -9.09 -4.77 3.72
C VAL A 88 -10.13 -3.67 3.81
N THR A 89 -9.91 -2.53 3.15
CA THR A 89 -10.83 -1.40 3.14
C THR A 89 -11.00 -0.86 1.74
N PHE A 90 -12.25 -0.73 1.31
CA PHE A 90 -12.61 -0.47 -0.07
C PHE A 90 -13.14 0.95 -0.22
N LYS A 91 -12.65 1.66 -1.22
CA LYS A 91 -13.21 2.91 -1.74
C LYS A 91 -13.41 2.73 -3.24
N LYS A 92 -14.02 3.72 -3.89
CA LYS A 92 -14.40 3.63 -5.30
C LYS A 92 -13.20 3.38 -6.23
N ASP A 93 -12.13 4.13 -6.02
CA ASP A 93 -11.00 4.23 -6.95
C ASP A 93 -9.69 3.64 -6.39
N PHE A 94 -9.71 3.22 -5.12
CA PHE A 94 -8.57 2.63 -4.43
C PHE A 94 -9.03 1.73 -3.28
N TYR A 95 -8.13 0.92 -2.75
CA TYR A 95 -8.35 0.18 -1.52
C TYR A 95 -7.07 0.06 -0.70
N VAL A 96 -7.23 -0.10 0.61
CA VAL A 96 -6.16 -0.52 1.51
C VAL A 96 -6.09 -2.05 1.49
N ALA A 97 -4.88 -2.58 1.33
CA ALA A 97 -4.64 -4.01 1.22
C ALA A 97 -3.78 -4.53 2.39
N ARG A 98 -4.00 -5.78 2.75
CA ARG A 98 -3.06 -6.57 3.54
C ARG A 98 -2.11 -7.29 2.58
N LEU A 99 -0.83 -7.00 2.71
CA LEU A 99 0.24 -7.70 2.00
C LEU A 99 0.87 -8.73 2.94
N SER A 100 0.94 -9.99 2.50
CA SER A 100 1.53 -11.08 3.27
C SER A 100 2.57 -11.85 2.46
N ALA A 101 3.74 -12.10 3.05
CA ALA A 101 4.80 -12.94 2.49
C ALA A 101 5.76 -13.40 3.61
N GLY A 102 6.37 -14.59 3.46
CA GLY A 102 7.41 -15.06 4.38
C GLY A 102 6.99 -15.12 5.87
N GLY A 103 5.71 -15.37 6.15
CA GLY A 103 5.18 -15.39 7.52
C GLY A 103 5.03 -14.00 8.17
N LYS A 104 5.21 -12.92 7.41
CA LYS A 104 4.97 -11.53 7.83
C LYS A 104 3.82 -10.93 7.02
N SER A 105 3.16 -9.93 7.60
CA SER A 105 2.08 -9.19 6.96
C SER A 105 2.05 -7.73 7.36
N THR A 106 1.55 -6.87 6.48
CA THR A 106 1.33 -5.44 6.73
C THR A 106 0.06 -4.96 6.04
N GLU A 107 -0.66 -4.02 6.67
CA GLU A 107 -1.81 -3.32 6.07
C GLU A 107 -1.44 -1.92 5.56
N ARG A 108 -0.13 -1.61 5.53
CA ARG A 108 0.37 -0.31 5.07
C ARG A 108 0.53 -0.26 3.55
N VAL A 109 -0.51 -0.70 2.83
CA VAL A 109 -0.51 -0.85 1.37
C VAL A 109 -1.75 -0.22 0.77
N LEU A 110 -1.54 0.65 -0.22
CA LEU A 110 -2.58 1.35 -0.97
C LEU A 110 -2.54 0.89 -2.43
N VAL A 111 -3.65 0.40 -2.94
CA VAL A 111 -3.76 -0.13 -4.31
C VAL A 111 -4.79 0.67 -5.10
N PHE A 112 -4.40 1.08 -6.30
CA PHE A 112 -5.24 1.80 -7.25
C PHE A 112 -5.66 0.84 -8.39
N ASP A 113 -6.85 0.27 -8.27
CA ASP A 113 -7.36 -0.84 -9.12
C ASP A 113 -8.18 -0.33 -10.31
N SER A 114 -8.96 0.73 -10.10
CA SER A 114 -10.07 1.10 -10.97
C SER A 114 -9.90 2.47 -11.65
N LEU A 115 -8.74 3.12 -11.49
CA LEU A 115 -8.47 4.42 -12.10
C LEU A 115 -8.05 4.31 -13.57
N LYS A 116 -8.61 5.21 -14.39
CA LYS A 116 -7.94 5.71 -15.59
C LYS A 116 -6.98 6.82 -15.16
N GLY A 117 -5.79 6.89 -15.74
CA GLY A 117 -4.80 7.95 -15.47
C GLY A 117 -3.52 7.43 -14.81
N ASP A 118 -2.71 8.36 -14.29
CA ASP A 118 -1.30 8.09 -13.96
C ASP A 118 -1.08 7.14 -12.77
N LEU A 119 -2.10 6.89 -11.96
CA LEU A 119 -2.05 5.97 -10.81
C LEU A 119 -2.62 4.57 -11.12
N ALA A 120 -3.13 4.35 -12.32
CA ALA A 120 -3.77 3.09 -12.70
C ALA A 120 -2.85 1.89 -12.47
N ASN A 121 -3.35 0.87 -11.78
CA ASN A 121 -2.65 -0.38 -11.49
C ASN A 121 -1.33 -0.20 -10.70
N LEU A 122 -1.19 0.89 -9.96
CA LEU A 122 -0.05 1.11 -9.07
C LEU A 122 -0.37 0.73 -7.63
N VAL A 123 0.68 0.30 -6.92
CA VAL A 123 0.65 -0.08 -5.51
C VAL A 123 1.68 0.75 -4.76
N ARG A 124 1.25 1.40 -3.68
CA ARG A 124 2.11 2.15 -2.75
C ARG A 124 2.23 1.37 -1.45
N ILE A 125 3.46 1.11 -1.01
CA ILE A 125 3.75 0.45 0.26
C ILE A 125 4.57 1.40 1.11
N GLU A 126 4.23 1.54 2.39
CA GLU A 126 5.10 2.27 3.30
C GLU A 126 6.39 1.51 3.54
N VAL A 127 7.51 2.17 3.26
CA VAL A 127 8.85 1.57 3.39
C VAL A 127 9.12 1.10 4.81
N SER A 128 8.60 1.80 5.83
CA SER A 128 8.72 1.42 7.25
C SER A 128 7.97 0.14 7.62
N ALA A 129 7.14 -0.39 6.72
CA ALA A 129 6.31 -1.57 6.94
C ALA A 129 6.76 -2.81 6.16
N LEU A 130 7.93 -2.73 5.51
CA LEU A 130 8.61 -3.82 4.79
C LEU A 130 9.64 -4.53 5.68
#